data_AF-A0A2V9DLX2-F1
#
_entry.id   AF-A0A2V9DLX2-F1
#
_cell.length_a   1.000
_cell.length_b   1.000
_cell.length_c   1.000
_cell.angle_alpha   90.00
_cell.angle_beta   90.00
_cell.angle_gamma   90.00
#
_symmetry.space_group_name_H-M   'P 1'
#
loop_
_entity.id
_entity.type
_entity.pdbx_description
1 polymer ?
#
loop_
_entity_poly.entity_id
_entity_poly.type
_entity_poly.pdbx_seq_one_letter_code
_entity_poly.pdbx_strand_id
1 'polypeptide(L)' 'MKKTKKRTALGKDRRRRHRHWQVTVYYADGQKFARVYTDRAKAASFARRQKRSPVVKSTRVVQVS' A
#
# COMPACT_ATOMS: atom_id res chain seq x y z
N MET A 1 -26.02 15.72 -28.28
CA MET A 1 -25.11 16.50 -27.40
C MET A 1 -24.10 15.55 -26.74
N LYS A 2 -22.81 15.62 -27.10
CA LYS A 2 -21.76 14.81 -26.46
C LYS A 2 -21.37 15.47 -25.12
N LYS A 3 -21.61 14.80 -24.00
CA LYS A 3 -21.18 15.26 -22.66
C LYS A 3 -19.65 15.32 -22.63
N THR A 4 -19.09 16.52 -22.73
CA THR A 4 -17.67 16.77 -22.47
C THR A 4 -17.40 16.41 -21.01
N LYS A 5 -16.68 15.30 -20.77
CA LYS A 5 -16.16 14.95 -19.45
C LYS A 5 -15.31 16.13 -18.98
N LYS A 6 -15.84 16.96 -18.08
CA LYS A 6 -15.07 18.01 -17.40
C LYS A 6 -13.81 17.34 -16.84
N ARG A 7 -12.63 17.72 -17.34
CA ARG A 7 -11.35 17.32 -16.75
C ARG A 7 -11.35 17.91 -15.36
N THR A 8 -11.77 17.10 -14.38
CA THR A 8 -11.79 17.47 -12.98
C THR A 8 -10.41 18.01 -12.61
N ALA A 9 -10.33 19.04 -11.79
CA ALA A 9 -9.07 19.64 -11.31
C ALA A 9 -8.15 18.67 -10.53
N LEU A 10 -8.52 17.38 -10.46
CA LEU A 10 -7.77 16.24 -9.93
C LEU A 10 -6.40 16.02 -10.59
N GLY A 11 -6.12 16.62 -11.75
CA GLY A 11 -4.78 16.60 -12.37
C GLY A 11 -3.71 17.36 -11.56
N LYS A 12 -4.13 18.28 -10.68
CA LYS A 12 -3.24 19.00 -9.73
C LYS A 12 -3.10 18.30 -8.39
N ASP A 13 -3.78 17.16 -8.17
CA ASP A 13 -3.69 16.44 -6.90
C ASP A 13 -2.33 15.71 -6.79
N ARG A 14 -1.38 16.34 -6.11
CA ARG A 14 -0.04 15.80 -5.87
C ARG A 14 -0.06 14.44 -5.17
N ARG A 15 -1.13 14.12 -4.41
CA ARG A 15 -1.28 12.83 -3.72
C ARG A 15 -1.29 11.65 -4.71
N ARG A 16 -1.80 11.88 -5.92
CA ARG A 16 -1.88 10.86 -6.99
C ARG A 16 -0.55 10.57 -7.69
N ARG A 17 0.51 11.36 -7.44
CA ARG A 17 1.84 11.11 -8.02
C ARG A 17 2.72 10.19 -7.17
N HIS A 18 2.32 9.86 -5.95
CA HIS A 18 3.11 8.96 -5.10
C HIS A 18 2.96 7.52 -5.58
N ARG A 19 4.08 6.79 -5.65
CA ARG A 19 4.05 5.34 -5.75
C ARG A 19 3.49 4.79 -4.45
N HIS A 20 2.51 3.90 -4.55
CA HIS A 20 1.89 3.29 -3.39
C HIS A 20 2.50 1.91 -3.17
N TRP A 21 2.79 1.57 -1.93
CA TRP A 21 3.40 0.32 -1.50
C TRP A 21 2.49 -0.35 -0.49
N GLN A 22 1.85 -1.44 -0.88
CA GLN A 22 1.06 -2.26 0.02
C GLN A 22 1.96 -3.24 0.76
N VAL A 23 1.84 -3.28 2.08
CA VAL A 23 2.36 -4.35 2.93
C VAL A 23 1.21 -5.26 3.29
N THR A 24 1.38 -6.56 3.05
CA THR A 24 0.47 -7.61 3.51
C THR A 24 1.19 -8.47 4.54
N VAL A 25 0.57 -8.65 5.70
CA VAL A 25 1.02 -9.51 6.80
C VAL A 25 0.14 -10.74 6.79
N TYR A 26 0.74 -11.92 6.82
CA TYR A 26 0.06 -13.21 6.94
C TYR A 26 0.36 -13.77 8.32
N TYR A 27 -0.67 -13.99 9.12
CA TYR A 27 -0.56 -14.54 10.47
C TYR A 27 -0.57 -16.07 10.43
N ALA A 28 -0.14 -16.69 11.54
CA ALA A 28 -0.09 -18.15 11.67
C ALA A 28 -1.46 -18.82 11.61
N ASP A 29 -2.51 -18.10 12.03
CA ASP A 29 -3.92 -18.54 12.02
C ASP A 29 -4.61 -18.42 10.65
N GLY A 30 -3.87 -17.98 9.62
CA GLY A 30 -4.41 -17.79 8.28
C GLY A 30 -5.08 -16.42 8.05
N GLN A 31 -5.23 -15.59 9.08
CA GLN A 31 -5.70 -14.22 8.90
C GLN A 31 -4.65 -13.37 8.17
N LYS A 32 -5.12 -12.31 7.50
CA LYS A 32 -4.24 -11.36 6.81
C LYS A 32 -4.61 -9.92 7.12
N PHE A 33 -3.58 -9.09 7.24
CA PHE A 33 -3.70 -7.64 7.39
C PHE A 33 -2.99 -6.93 6.24
N ALA A 34 -3.58 -5.85 5.71
CA ALA A 34 -2.97 -5.05 4.67
C ALA A 34 -2.94 -3.55 5.04
N ARG A 35 -1.81 -2.90 4.76
CA ARG A 35 -1.64 -1.45 4.93
C ARG A 35 -0.85 -0.86 3.76
N VAL A 36 -1.30 0.29 3.27
CA VAL A 36 -0.65 1.01 2.16
C VAL A 36 0.18 2.17 2.68
N TYR A 37 1.36 2.34 2.10
CA TYR A 37 2.28 3.45 2.33
C TYR A 37 2.55 4.19 1.02
N THR A 38 2.82 5.48 1.09
CA THR A 38 3.32 6.27 -0.06
C THR A 38 4.85 6.21 -0.18
N ASP A 39 5.53 5.63 0.81
CA ASP A 39 6.99 5.52 0.90
C ASP A 39 7.42 4.05 1.03
N ARG A 40 8.33 3.62 0.14
CA ARG A 40 8.83 2.24 0.09
C ARG A 40 9.63 1.86 1.33
N ALA A 41 10.45 2.76 1.85
CA ALA A 41 11.31 2.52 3.00
C ALA A 41 10.48 2.32 4.28
N LYS A 42 9.42 3.12 4.45
CA LYS A 42 8.46 2.94 5.56
C LYS A 42 7.73 1.60 5.45
N ALA A 43 7.26 1.24 4.25
CA ALA A 43 6.64 -0.07 4.00
C ALA A 43 7.59 -1.23 4.35
N ALA A 44 8.84 -1.17 3.87
CA ALA A 44 9.85 -2.19 4.13
C ALA A 44 10.23 -2.28 5.62
N SER A 45 10.37 -1.14 6.31
CA SER A 45 10.66 -1.11 7.75
C SER A 45 9.55 -1.75 8.58
N PHE A 46 8.28 -1.46 8.24
CA PHE A 46 7.13 -2.11 8.88
C PHE A 46 7.13 -3.61 8.62
N ALA A 47 7.33 -4.04 7.37
CA ALA A 47 7.38 -5.46 7.02
C ALA A 47 8.48 -6.23 7.76
N ARG A 48 9.68 -5.64 7.91
CA ARG A 48 10.80 -6.20 8.68
C ARG A 48 10.44 -6.34 10.16
N ARG A 49 9.78 -5.33 10.74
CA ARG A 49 9.33 -5.38 12.13
C ARG A 49 8.31 -6.48 12.36
N GLN A 50 7.32 -6.57 11.48
CA GLN A 50 6.27 -7.60 11.56
C GLN A 50 6.85 -9.01 11.42
N LYS A 51 7.85 -9.21 10.55
CA LYS A 51 8.52 -10.50 10.39
C LYS A 51 9.24 -10.99 11.66
N ARG A 52 9.57 -10.12 12.61
CA ARG A 52 10.15 -10.49 13.91
C ARG A 52 9.11 -10.97 14.94
N SER A 53 7.82 -10.77 14.66
CA SER A 53 6.74 -11.17 15.56
C SER A 53 6.51 -12.68 15.49
N PRO A 54 6.37 -13.38 16.62
CA PRO A 54 6.17 -14.84 16.64
C PRO A 54 4.83 -15.27 16.04
N VAL A 55 3.82 -14.38 16.01
CA VAL A 55 2.50 -14.68 15.44
C VAL A 55 2.42 -14.47 13.93
N VAL A 56 3.45 -13.87 13.32
CA VAL A 56 3.49 -13.56 11.89
C VAL A 56 4.20 -14.67 11.15
N LYS A 57 3.51 -15.27 10.17
CA LYS A 57 4.06 -16.31 9.30
C LYS A 57 4.91 -15.71 8.19
N SER A 58 4.41 -14.67 7.53
CA SER A 58 5.18 -13.99 6.47
C SER A 58 4.67 -12.57 6.21
N THR A 59 5.49 -11.79 5.50
CA THR A 59 5.12 -10.45 5.03
C THR A 59 5.47 -10.30 3.55
N ARG A 60 4.66 -9.51 2.82
CA ARG A 60 4.86 -9.19 1.41
C ARG A 60 4.73 -7.69 1.19
N VAL A 61 5.62 -7.10 0.39
CA VAL A 61 5.56 -5.69 0.00
C VAL A 61 5.47 -5.59 -1.52
N VAL A 62 4.45 -4.89 -2.03
CA VAL A 62 4.18 -4.75 -3.47
C VAL A 62 3.88 -3.30 -3.81
N GLN A 63 4.41 -2.80 -4.93
CA GLN A 63 3.99 -1.51 -5.48
C GLN A 63 2.62 -1.67 -6.16
N VAL A 64 1.63 -0.86 -5.78
CA VAL A 64 0.24 -0.96 -6.26
C VAL A 64 -0.21 0.25 -7.10
N SER A 65 0.64 1.28 -7.26
CA SER A 65 0.41 2.41 -8.16
C SER A 65 1.73 2.97 -8.69
#